data_AF-A0A496BBU7-F1
#
_entry.id   AF-A0A496BBU7-F1
#
_cell.length_a   1.000
_cell.length_b   1.000
_cell.length_c   1.000
_cell.angle_alpha   90.00
_cell.angle_beta   90.00
_cell.angle_gamma   90.00
#
_symmetry.space_group_name_H-M   'P 1'
#
loop_
_entity.id
_entity.type
_entity.pdbx_description
1 polymer ?
#
loop_
_entity_poly.entity_id
_entity_poly.type
_entity_poly.pdbx_seq_one_letter_code
_entity_poly.pdbx_strand_id
1 'polypeptide(L)'
;MGNRIFDKLADTELLGRSPILVFAADPLASAGIKGLGQVQTPSPHYRTHAEFLELQRELVADGQLDGLLMTPADAETLALEENLFENSHITPIVRMNSETAIWNPRFGV
;
A
#
# COMPACT_ATOMS: atom_id res chain seq x y z
N MET A 1 2.00 16.18 2.82
CA MET A 1 2.68 14.88 3.04
C MET A 1 2.19 14.31 4.36
N GLY A 2 1.55 13.14 4.33
CA GLY A 2 0.97 12.54 5.53
C GLY A 2 2.01 12.03 6.52
N ASN A 3 1.76 12.25 7.81
CA ASN A 3 2.71 11.96 8.91
C ASN A 3 2.07 11.15 10.06
N ARG A 4 0.90 10.54 9.84
CA ARG A 4 0.12 9.88 10.91
C ARG A 4 0.91 8.84 11.71
N ILE A 5 1.83 8.09 11.09
CA ILE A 5 2.69 7.15 11.83
C ILE A 5 3.57 7.90 12.83
N PHE A 6 4.21 8.98 12.42
CA PHE A 6 5.09 9.76 13.30
C PHE A 6 4.30 10.44 14.41
N ASP A 7 3.09 10.92 14.10
CA ASP A 7 2.18 11.50 15.10
C ASP A 7 1.81 10.48 16.18
N LYS A 8 1.55 9.21 15.79
CA LYS A 8 1.29 8.12 16.74
C LYS A 8 2.53 7.70 17.52
N LEU A 9 3.70 7.67 16.89
CA LEU A 9 4.95 7.29 17.56
C LEU A 9 5.43 8.34 18.56
N ALA A 10 5.01 9.60 18.40
CA ALA A 10 5.33 10.67 19.34
C ALA A 10 4.66 10.50 20.72
N ASP A 11 3.62 9.67 20.81
CA ASP A 11 2.91 9.35 22.05
C ASP A 11 2.79 7.83 22.22
N THR A 12 3.67 7.28 23.06
CA THR A 12 3.75 5.83 23.30
C THR A 12 2.56 5.26 24.08
N GLU A 13 1.79 6.09 24.79
CA GLU A 13 0.55 5.64 25.46
C GLU A 13 -0.59 5.42 24.45
N LEU A 14 -0.63 6.22 23.37
CA LEU A 14 -1.60 6.07 22.30
C LEU A 14 -1.43 4.76 21.51
N LEU A 15 -0.21 4.22 21.39
CA LEU A 15 0.05 3.00 20.63
C LEU A 15 -0.71 1.78 21.15
N GLY A 16 -0.95 1.71 22.46
CA GLY A 16 -1.74 0.62 23.06
C GLY A 16 -3.23 0.68 22.74
N ARG A 17 -3.76 1.88 22.42
CA ARG A 17 -5.18 2.12 22.12
C ARG A 17 -5.47 2.32 20.63
N SER A 18 -4.46 2.71 19.87
CA SER A 18 -4.51 3.04 18.46
C SER A 18 -3.25 2.50 17.78
N PRO A 19 -3.19 1.18 17.50
CA PRO A 19 -2.03 0.57 16.88
C PRO A 19 -1.77 1.18 15.50
N ILE A 20 -0.53 1.04 15.02
CA ILE A 20 -0.15 1.46 13.67
C ILE A 20 -0.56 0.38 12.67
N LEU A 21 -1.43 0.74 11.73
CA LEU A 21 -1.91 -0.10 10.66
C LEU A 21 -1.30 0.36 9.34
N VAL A 22 -0.48 -0.49 8.72
CA VAL A 22 0.17 -0.21 7.44
C VAL A 22 -0.28 -1.24 6.43
N PHE A 23 -0.68 -0.77 5.25
CA PHE A 23 -0.91 -1.67 4.13
C PHE A 23 0.42 -1.92 3.40
N ALA A 24 0.83 -3.18 3.36
CA ALA A 24 2.03 -3.63 2.66
C ALA A 24 1.73 -3.83 1.17
N ALA A 25 1.68 -2.73 0.42
CA ALA A 25 1.40 -2.70 -1.02
C ALA A 25 2.61 -3.08 -1.89
N ASP A 26 3.50 -3.93 -1.38
CA ASP A 26 4.56 -4.55 -2.17
C ASP A 26 4.05 -5.93 -2.62
N PRO A 27 3.94 -6.20 -3.94
CA PRO A 27 3.47 -7.48 -4.47
C PRO A 27 4.30 -8.70 -4.03
N LEU A 28 5.58 -8.52 -3.72
CA LEU A 28 6.44 -9.56 -3.16
C LEU A 28 6.28 -9.66 -1.65
N ALA A 29 6.20 -8.54 -0.92
CA ALA A 29 5.93 -8.54 0.54
C ALA A 29 4.54 -9.09 0.90
N SER A 30 3.55 -8.87 0.03
CA SER A 30 2.20 -9.43 0.17
C SER A 30 2.12 -10.90 -0.23
N ALA A 31 3.25 -11.55 -0.57
CA ALA A 31 3.33 -12.92 -1.08
C ALA A 31 2.54 -13.14 -2.40
N GLY A 32 2.39 -12.10 -3.21
CA GLY A 32 1.48 -12.03 -4.35
C GLY A 32 0.01 -12.00 -3.92
N ILE A 33 -0.90 -12.33 -4.83
CA ILE A 33 -2.37 -12.39 -4.65
C ILE A 33 -2.82 -13.12 -3.35
N LYS A 34 -1.99 -13.95 -2.72
CA LYS A 34 -2.34 -14.68 -1.48
C LYS A 34 -2.45 -13.80 -0.23
N GLY A 35 -1.75 -12.65 -0.15
CA GLY A 35 -1.80 -11.77 1.03
C GLY A 35 -3.16 -11.10 1.25
N LEU A 36 -3.95 -10.95 0.19
CA LEU A 36 -5.31 -10.40 0.22
C LEU A 36 -6.39 -11.49 0.37
N GLY A 37 -5.99 -12.75 0.57
CA GLY A 37 -6.87 -13.92 0.57
C GLY A 37 -6.86 -14.69 -0.76
N GLN A 38 -7.15 -16.00 -0.71
CA GLN A 38 -7.35 -16.77 -1.94
C GLN A 38 -8.75 -16.47 -2.50
N VAL A 39 -8.84 -15.74 -3.61
CA VAL A 39 -10.09 -15.72 -4.39
C VAL A 39 -10.28 -17.12 -4.97
N GLN A 40 -11.11 -17.92 -4.31
CA GLN A 40 -11.58 -19.21 -4.82
C GLN A 40 -13.08 -19.06 -5.11
N THR A 41 -13.45 -19.08 -6.40
CA THR A 41 -14.80 -19.28 -7.03
C THR A 41 -15.28 -18.15 -7.96
N PRO A 42 -16.03 -18.46 -9.03
CA PRO A 42 -15.79 -19.50 -10.02
C PRO A 42 -14.73 -19.09 -11.07
N SER A 43 -14.25 -17.82 -11.04
CA SER A 43 -13.17 -17.31 -11.89
C SER A 43 -12.32 -16.31 -11.09
N PRO A 44 -11.09 -16.66 -10.67
CA PRO A 44 -10.25 -15.73 -9.93
C PRO A 44 -9.89 -14.53 -10.82
N HIS A 45 -10.20 -13.32 -10.36
CA HIS A 45 -9.72 -12.09 -11.00
C HIS A 45 -8.40 -11.68 -10.33
N TYR A 46 -7.32 -11.90 -11.05
CA TYR A 46 -6.00 -11.41 -10.67
C TYR A 46 -5.92 -9.95 -11.12
N ARG A 47 -5.77 -9.04 -10.16
CA ARG A 47 -5.61 -7.62 -10.46
C ARG A 47 -4.41 -7.42 -11.39
N THR A 48 -4.60 -6.58 -12.40
CA THR A 48 -3.55 -5.93 -13.16
C THR A 48 -2.80 -4.92 -12.28
N HIS A 49 -1.66 -4.42 -12.74
CA HIS A 49 -0.92 -3.39 -12.01
C HIS A 49 -1.74 -2.11 -11.85
N ALA A 50 -2.46 -1.70 -12.89
CA ALA A 50 -3.36 -0.55 -12.84
C ALA A 50 -4.46 -0.71 -11.79
N GLU A 51 -5.11 -1.88 -11.72
CA GLU A 51 -6.13 -2.18 -10.68
C GLU A 51 -5.53 -2.23 -9.27
N PHE A 52 -4.26 -2.56 -9.14
CA PHE A 52 -3.57 -2.53 -7.86
C PHE A 52 -3.18 -1.12 -7.41
N LEU A 53 -2.72 -0.27 -8.34
CA LEU A 53 -2.52 1.15 -8.05
C LEU A 53 -3.86 1.80 -7.68
N GLU A 54 -4.96 1.44 -8.34
CA GLU A 54 -6.28 1.96 -8.00
C GLU A 54 -6.72 1.56 -6.59
N LEU A 55 -6.52 0.29 -6.21
CA LEU A 55 -6.74 -0.15 -4.83
C LEU A 55 -5.93 0.69 -3.83
N GLN A 56 -4.68 1.04 -4.15
CA GLN A 56 -3.87 1.88 -3.27
C GLN A 56 -4.44 3.30 -3.14
N ARG A 57 -4.94 3.89 -4.23
CA ARG A 57 -5.62 5.20 -4.21
C ARG A 57 -6.89 5.16 -3.36
N GLU A 58 -7.72 4.12 -3.53
CA GLU A 58 -8.93 3.92 -2.73
C GLU A 58 -8.61 3.81 -1.23
N LEU A 59 -7.58 3.05 -0.86
CA LEU A 59 -7.15 2.88 0.53
C LEU A 59 -6.61 4.19 1.14
N VAL A 60 -5.88 4.99 0.36
CA VAL A 60 -5.42 6.31 0.82
C VAL A 60 -6.58 7.28 1.01
N ALA A 61 -7.58 7.23 0.13
CA ALA A 61 -8.78 8.05 0.21
C ALA A 61 -9.71 7.67 1.38
N ASP A 62 -9.88 6.37 1.65
CA ASP A 62 -10.65 5.87 2.80
C ASP A 62 -10.02 6.28 4.14
N GLY A 63 -8.68 6.36 4.20
CA GLY A 63 -7.98 7.03 5.27
C GLY A 63 -7.97 6.27 6.61
N GLN A 64 -8.41 5.00 6.65
CA GLN A 64 -8.37 4.15 7.84
C GLN A 64 -6.96 3.65 8.21
N LEU A 65 -6.05 3.64 7.24
CA LEU A 65 -4.67 3.23 7.45
C LEU A 65 -3.86 4.35 8.14
N ASP A 66 -2.68 4.00 8.62
CA ASP A 66 -1.68 4.96 9.10
C ASP A 66 -0.57 5.19 8.08
N GLY A 67 -0.26 4.15 7.29
CA GLY A 67 0.71 4.26 6.22
C GLY A 67 0.46 3.30 5.08
N LEU A 68 1.09 3.63 3.96
CA LEU A 68 1.09 2.84 2.74
C LEU A 68 2.55 2.51 2.38
N LEU A 69 2.91 1.24 2.46
CA LEU A 69 4.24 0.76 2.09
C LEU A 69 4.24 0.33 0.62
N MET A 70 5.03 1.02 -0.20
CA MET A 70 5.08 0.89 -1.65
C MET A 70 6.44 0.38 -2.14
N THR A 71 6.45 -0.14 -3.36
CA THR A 71 7.69 -0.32 -4.13
C THR A 71 8.22 1.05 -4.61
N PRO A 72 9.51 1.19 -4.96
CA PRO A 72 10.04 2.44 -5.52
C PRO A 72 9.31 2.88 -6.80
N ALA A 73 8.92 1.91 -7.65
CA ALA A 73 8.20 2.19 -8.90
C ALA A 73 6.79 2.74 -8.65
N ASP A 74 6.03 2.11 -7.74
CA ASP A 74 4.69 2.60 -7.40
C ASP A 74 4.76 3.96 -6.69
N ALA A 75 5.80 4.21 -5.90
CA ALA A 75 6.01 5.49 -5.23
C ALA A 75 6.33 6.62 -6.23
N GLU A 76 7.05 6.34 -7.32
CA GLU A 76 7.28 7.32 -8.38
C GLU A 76 5.94 7.79 -8.97
N THR A 77 5.06 6.86 -9.33
CA THR A 77 3.72 7.19 -9.83
C THR A 77 2.83 7.85 -8.76
N LEU A 78 2.58 7.18 -7.64
CA LEU A 78 1.58 7.63 -6.67
C LEU A 78 2.06 8.86 -5.88
N ALA A 79 3.31 8.87 -5.43
CA ALA A 79 3.80 9.94 -4.56
C ALA A 79 4.36 11.14 -5.33
N LEU A 80 5.03 10.94 -6.48
CA LEU A 80 5.69 12.02 -7.22
C LEU A 80 4.86 12.52 -8.40
N GLU A 81 4.39 11.64 -9.29
CA GLU A 81 3.62 12.04 -10.47
C GLU A 81 2.21 12.49 -10.10
N GLU A 82 1.54 11.74 -9.23
CA GLU A 82 0.14 11.99 -8.84
C GLU A 82 -0.02 12.87 -7.60
N ASN A 83 1.05 13.09 -6.81
CA ASN A 83 1.01 13.82 -5.54
C ASN A 83 -0.06 13.28 -4.56
N LEU A 84 -0.33 11.97 -4.58
CA LEU A 84 -1.44 11.32 -3.86
C LEU A 84 -1.46 11.65 -2.35
N PHE A 85 -0.29 11.85 -1.74
CA PHE A 85 -0.14 12.07 -0.29
C PHE A 85 -0.06 13.55 0.12
N GLU A 86 -0.25 14.50 -0.80
CA GLU A 86 -0.13 15.92 -0.48
C GLU A 86 -1.20 16.35 0.55
N ASN A 87 -2.44 15.93 0.32
CA ASN A 87 -3.62 16.23 1.15
C ASN A 87 -4.12 15.03 1.97
N SER A 88 -3.29 13.99 2.14
CA SER A 88 -3.61 12.82 2.95
C SER A 88 -2.81 12.82 4.25
N HIS A 89 -3.40 12.34 5.34
CA HIS A 89 -2.70 12.05 6.59
C HIS A 89 -1.90 10.74 6.53
N ILE A 90 -2.14 9.89 5.53
CA ILE A 90 -1.47 8.60 5.35
C ILE A 90 0.03 8.82 5.13
N THR A 91 0.86 8.15 5.92
CA THR A 91 2.30 8.21 5.77
C THR A 91 2.76 7.34 4.58
N PRO A 92 3.35 7.93 3.53
CA PRO A 92 3.95 7.15 2.46
C PRO A 92 5.26 6.51 2.95
N ILE A 93 5.46 5.24 2.66
CA ILE A 93 6.65 4.48 3.03
C ILE A 93 7.14 3.77 1.78
N VAL A 94 8.44 3.83 1.50
CA VAL A 94 9.03 3.16 0.33
C VAL A 94 9.97 2.07 0.79
N ARG A 95 9.74 0.85 0.30
CA ARG A 95 10.65 -0.27 0.51
C ARG A 95 11.77 -0.23 -0.54
N MET A 96 12.87 0.43 -0.21
CA MET A 96 13.99 0.63 -1.15
C MET A 96 14.68 -0.66 -1.61
N ASN A 97 14.57 -1.76 -0.85
CA ASN A 97 15.10 -3.07 -1.24
C ASN A 97 14.10 -3.94 -2.03
N SER A 98 12.96 -3.38 -2.45
CA SER A 98 12.04 -4.02 -3.39
C SER A 98 12.50 -3.78 -4.82
N GLU A 99 12.36 -4.76 -5.70
CA GLU A 99 12.73 -4.63 -7.11
C GLU A 99 11.86 -3.58 -7.81
N THR A 100 12.50 -2.74 -8.64
CA THR A 100 11.82 -1.73 -9.46
C THR A 100 10.99 -2.44 -10.54
N ALA A 101 9.67 -2.29 -10.48
CA ALA A 101 8.72 -2.65 -11.53
C ALA A 101 8.54 -4.15 -11.86
N ILE A 102 8.92 -5.09 -10.98
CA ILE A 102 8.52 -6.49 -11.15
C ILE A 102 7.06 -6.64 -10.72
N TRP A 103 6.15 -6.46 -11.67
CA TRP A 103 4.75 -6.85 -11.54
C TRP A 103 4.57 -8.26 -12.12
N ASN A 104 4.44 -9.26 -11.27
CA ASN A 104 4.14 -10.63 -11.70
C ASN A 104 2.73 -11.01 -11.22
N PRO A 105 1.67 -10.77 -12.02
CA PRO A 105 0.40 -11.41 -11.76
C PRO A 105 0.68 -12.87 -12.04
N ARG A 106 0.82 -13.70 -11.00
CA ARG A 106 1.29 -15.07 -11.14
C ARG A 106 0.37 -15.99 -11.97
N PHE A 107 -0.64 -15.42 -12.67
CA PHE A 107 -1.59 -16.00 -13.63
C PHE A 107 -2.30 -14.93 -14.53
N GLY A 108 -1.78 -13.70 -14.65
CA GLY A 108 -2.41 -12.67 -15.51
C GLY A 108 -1.92 -12.77 -16.95
N VAL A 109 -2.82 -13.07 -17.88
CA VAL A 109 -2.58 -12.93 -19.33
C VAL A 109 -2.77 -11.49 -19.78
#